data_AF-A0A7C4JKC5-F1
#
_entry.id   AF-A0A7C4JKC5-F1
#
_cell.length_a   1.000
_cell.length_b   1.000
_cell.length_c   1.000
_cell.angle_alpha   90.00
_cell.angle_beta   90.00
_cell.angle_gamma   90.00
#
_symmetry.space_group_name_H-M   'P 1'
#
loop_
_entity.id
_entity.type
_entity.pdbx_description
1 polymer ?
#
loop_
_entity_poly.entity_id
_entity_poly.type
_entity_poly.pdbx_seq_one_letter_code
_entity_poly.pdbx_strand_id
1 'polypeptide(L)'
;MPVVRTRLSKLAMLTSINDVEKLREVLFNLKCETEIEEDKIIAIEVQSDRLDMFSVEGIAYAVKLYAGLEKPKIPSYKLVFKALIEPPSKRPYIAIAAVKGIDIDEETLKELIEFQERLHTTYGRNRRKIAIGLHDLRKLPKGDIIYREVDIDKAFMVPLFGNNKVSVREVIESTDQGKLYGEISRWGNKHPALLVGEEIIALPPVINSDITRLEPSSRDIFIDVTGTDFNAVMNVLNVIVHALSFYGGEILGAEIYYPDKIVLSPNFESKNISIELDFASKWLGIPKDELMAEGSKALERMGYIVDGVDADHIIVKVHPSRCDILHQVDVVEDIAIGLGYNNLGLEFISPPNTVKLPKFSDEVAIEEILREILVGLGYIELNTLTLAPSDVISLVSAEPFPLMVNAISKELDSVRNSLIPSILIVLRDSQYVTLPVKVFEIGEVVERCADCYNGWRNRARLSFAIMDSEIRFEEVHADLYLILYELGLEKIVSIENCKQKAFIEGRCGCIKYEDTMVGIFGEVHPNILKILELEYPVAITELYIDALAKVITCKQMSI
;
A
#
# COMPACT_ATOMS: atom_id res chain seq x y z
N MET A 1 4.90 -5.43 4.28
CA MET A 1 5.92 -5.13 3.25
C MET A 1 6.54 -6.47 2.81
N PRO A 2 7.48 -6.57 1.84
CA PRO A 2 8.12 -7.85 1.53
C PRO A 2 8.92 -8.38 2.73
N VAL A 3 8.81 -9.69 2.97
CA VAL A 3 9.53 -10.38 4.05
C VAL A 3 10.50 -11.39 3.46
N VAL A 4 11.77 -11.29 3.85
CA VAL A 4 12.83 -12.23 3.50
C VAL A 4 13.07 -13.15 4.70
N ARG A 5 13.00 -14.46 4.49
CA ARG A 5 13.25 -15.47 5.52
C ARG A 5 14.51 -16.23 5.19
N THR A 6 15.38 -16.44 6.18
CA THR A 6 16.59 -17.25 6.04
C THR A 6 17.04 -17.78 7.39
N ARG A 7 17.93 -18.77 7.40
CA ARG A 7 18.57 -19.23 8.64
C ARG A 7 19.52 -18.18 9.17
N LEU A 8 19.45 -17.92 10.47
CA LEU A 8 20.33 -16.96 11.14
C LEU A 8 21.81 -17.30 10.95
N SER A 9 22.16 -18.60 10.94
CA SER A 9 23.54 -19.06 10.67
C SER A 9 24.02 -18.72 9.26
N LYS A 10 23.13 -18.77 8.26
CA LYS A 10 23.46 -18.41 6.87
C LYS A 10 23.69 -16.90 6.77
N LEU A 11 22.79 -16.09 7.33
CA LEU A 11 22.96 -14.64 7.32
C LEU A 11 24.21 -14.19 8.09
N ALA A 12 24.50 -14.78 9.24
CA ALA A 12 25.72 -14.52 10.01
C ALA A 12 26.99 -14.85 9.21
N MET A 13 26.98 -15.97 8.47
CA MET A 13 28.08 -16.35 7.58
C MET A 13 28.29 -15.34 6.45
N LEU A 14 27.20 -14.96 5.75
CA LEU A 14 27.25 -14.04 4.62
C LEU A 14 27.66 -12.62 5.03
N THR A 15 27.26 -12.18 6.22
CA THR A 15 27.61 -10.85 6.78
C THR A 15 28.95 -10.83 7.50
N SER A 16 29.45 -12.00 7.93
CA SER A 16 30.59 -12.13 8.85
C SER A 16 30.33 -11.51 10.23
N ILE A 17 29.05 -11.41 10.64
CA ILE A 17 28.62 -10.91 11.95
C ILE A 17 27.93 -12.05 12.70
N ASN A 18 28.60 -12.60 13.71
CA ASN A 18 28.06 -13.71 14.54
C ASN A 18 27.22 -13.24 15.73
N ASP A 19 27.34 -11.95 16.10
CA ASP A 19 26.54 -11.35 17.17
C ASP A 19 25.16 -10.98 16.64
N VAL A 20 24.15 -11.69 17.13
CA VAL A 20 22.76 -11.56 16.70
C VAL A 20 22.20 -10.18 17.03
N GLU A 21 22.51 -9.63 18.20
CA GLU A 21 21.99 -8.32 18.60
C GLU A 21 22.60 -7.22 17.75
N LYS A 22 23.91 -7.30 17.49
CA LYS A 22 24.58 -6.38 16.57
C LYS A 22 24.02 -6.46 15.15
N LEU A 23 23.72 -7.67 14.66
CA LEU A 23 23.12 -7.86 13.34
C LEU A 23 21.73 -7.23 13.27
N ARG A 24 20.90 -7.42 14.31
CA ARG A 24 19.56 -6.82 14.40
C ARG A 24 19.62 -5.30 14.50
N GLU A 25 20.58 -4.74 15.24
CA GLU A 25 20.80 -3.30 15.32
C GLU A 25 21.14 -2.70 13.94
N VAL A 26 22.04 -3.34 13.18
CA VAL A 26 22.37 -2.90 11.82
C VAL A 26 21.16 -2.99 10.89
N LEU A 27 20.39 -4.09 10.95
CA LEU A 27 19.18 -4.25 10.16
C LEU A 27 18.12 -3.19 10.52
N PHE A 28 17.93 -2.91 11.80
CA PHE A 28 17.03 -1.85 12.27
C PHE A 28 17.44 -0.47 11.74
N ASN A 29 18.74 -0.16 11.81
CA ASN A 29 19.28 1.08 11.24
C ASN A 29 19.07 1.16 9.72
N LEU A 30 19.08 0.02 9.01
CA LEU A 30 18.73 -0.09 7.59
C LEU A 30 17.21 -0.12 7.33
N LYS A 31 16.38 0.32 8.30
CA LYS A 31 14.90 0.34 8.25
C LYS A 31 14.25 -1.03 8.07
N CYS A 32 14.91 -2.09 8.52
CA CYS A 32 14.37 -3.43 8.51
C CYS A 32 13.87 -3.83 9.90
N GLU A 33 12.66 -4.37 9.96
CA GLU A 33 12.15 -5.01 11.18
C GLU A 33 12.50 -6.49 11.17
N THR A 34 12.87 -7.03 12.34
CA THR A 34 13.36 -8.41 12.46
C THR A 34 12.63 -9.19 13.54
N GLU A 35 12.15 -10.37 13.16
CA GLU A 35 11.56 -11.36 14.06
C GLU A 35 12.36 -12.67 13.96
N ILE A 36 12.68 -13.28 15.10
CA ILE A 36 13.31 -14.60 15.15
C ILE A 36 12.20 -15.61 15.43
N GLU A 37 11.92 -16.45 14.42
CA GLU A 37 10.94 -17.51 14.48
C GLU A 37 11.52 -18.76 15.18
N GLU A 38 10.69 -19.78 15.37
CA GLU A 38 11.14 -21.11 15.78
C GLU A 38 12.18 -21.66 14.76
N ASP A 39 13.06 -22.58 15.18
CA ASP A 39 14.16 -23.13 14.36
C ASP A 39 15.29 -22.16 13.92
N LYS A 40 15.43 -21.00 14.58
CA LYS A 40 16.48 -19.99 14.29
C LYS A 40 16.38 -19.42 12.87
N ILE A 41 15.16 -19.31 12.35
CA ILE A 41 14.86 -18.55 11.14
C ILE A 41 14.68 -17.09 11.53
N ILE A 42 15.32 -16.19 10.78
CA ILE A 42 15.08 -14.75 10.91
C ILE A 42 14.18 -14.30 9.77
N ALA A 43 13.06 -13.68 10.11
CA ALA A 43 12.18 -12.98 9.20
C ALA A 43 12.55 -11.49 9.21
N ILE A 44 12.87 -10.96 8.04
CA ILE A 44 13.33 -9.58 7.85
C ILE A 44 12.31 -8.88 6.96
N GLU A 45 11.57 -7.93 7.52
CA GLU A 45 10.67 -7.07 6.76
C GLU A 45 11.46 -5.90 6.17
N VAL A 46 11.36 -5.74 4.85
CA VAL A 46 12.16 -4.79 4.06
C VAL A 46 11.26 -3.74 3.41
N GLN A 47 11.75 -2.51 3.30
CA GLN A 47 11.05 -1.45 2.57
C GLN A 47 10.86 -1.83 1.08
N SER A 48 9.72 -1.43 0.50
CA SER A 48 9.28 -1.91 -0.83
C SER A 48 10.00 -1.27 -2.02
N ASP A 49 10.72 -0.19 -1.79
CA ASP A 49 11.56 0.56 -2.72
C ASP A 49 12.97 -0.04 -2.87
N ARG A 50 13.49 -0.65 -1.80
CA ARG A 50 14.80 -1.33 -1.76
C ARG A 50 14.76 -2.74 -2.34
N LEU A 51 14.51 -2.83 -3.66
CA LEU A 51 14.47 -4.10 -4.40
C LEU A 51 15.76 -4.91 -4.24
N ASP A 52 16.90 -4.23 -4.11
CA ASP A 52 18.21 -4.84 -3.86
C ASP A 52 18.23 -5.68 -2.59
N MET A 53 17.36 -5.42 -1.62
CA MET A 53 17.27 -6.14 -0.35
C MET A 53 16.15 -7.20 -0.32
N PHE A 54 15.56 -7.57 -1.46
CA PHE A 54 14.54 -8.64 -1.51
C PHE A 54 15.14 -10.05 -1.50
N SER A 55 16.47 -10.16 -1.44
CA SER A 55 17.22 -11.42 -1.34
C SER A 55 18.11 -11.40 -0.10
N VAL A 56 18.49 -12.59 0.36
CA VAL A 56 19.38 -12.75 1.53
C VAL A 56 20.75 -12.14 1.26
N GLU A 57 21.26 -12.30 0.04
CA GLU A 57 22.54 -11.77 -0.41
C GLU A 57 22.51 -10.25 -0.47
N GLY A 58 21.42 -9.68 -0.97
CA GLY A 58 21.20 -8.24 -1.01
C GLY A 58 21.18 -7.60 0.38
N ILE A 59 20.47 -8.22 1.32
CA ILE A 59 20.48 -7.83 2.73
C ILE A 59 21.89 -7.94 3.31
N ALA A 60 22.57 -9.07 3.08
CA ALA A 60 23.92 -9.28 3.59
C ALA A 60 24.93 -8.25 3.06
N TYR A 61 24.78 -7.85 1.78
CA TYR A 61 25.59 -6.81 1.17
C TYR A 61 25.32 -5.44 1.81
N ALA A 62 24.06 -5.05 1.98
CA ALA A 62 23.69 -3.80 2.65
C ALA A 62 24.22 -3.76 4.09
N VAL A 63 24.10 -4.86 4.84
CA VAL A 63 24.66 -4.99 6.21
C VAL A 63 26.18 -4.83 6.22
N LYS A 64 26.89 -5.46 5.28
CA LYS A 64 28.35 -5.34 5.17
C LYS A 64 28.81 -3.93 4.84
N LEU A 65 28.13 -3.24 3.93
CA LEU A 65 28.40 -1.84 3.61
C LEU A 65 28.19 -0.96 4.85
N TYR A 66 27.03 -1.12 5.51
CA TYR A 66 26.68 -0.34 6.69
C TYR A 66 27.68 -0.54 7.84
N ALA A 67 28.08 -1.79 8.08
CA ALA A 67 29.06 -2.16 9.09
C ALA A 67 30.52 -1.80 8.72
N GLY A 68 30.77 -1.28 7.51
CA GLY A 68 32.11 -0.96 7.02
C GLY A 68 32.99 -2.18 6.73
N LEU A 69 32.39 -3.36 6.54
CA LEU A 69 33.07 -4.62 6.23
C LEU A 69 33.32 -4.80 4.73
N GLU A 70 32.60 -4.06 3.90
CA GLU A 70 32.77 -4.04 2.44
C GLU A 70 32.66 -2.60 1.93
N LYS A 71 33.25 -2.34 0.76
CA LYS A 71 33.12 -1.05 0.05
C LYS A 71 32.21 -1.21 -1.17
N PRO A 72 31.47 -0.15 -1.54
CA PRO A 72 30.63 -0.19 -2.72
C PRO A 72 31.46 -0.37 -3.99
N LYS A 73 31.00 -1.26 -4.87
CA LYS A 73 31.67 -1.57 -6.14
C LYS A 73 30.62 -1.83 -7.21
N ILE A 74 30.87 -1.32 -8.42
CA ILE A 74 30.03 -1.61 -9.58
C ILE A 74 30.52 -2.94 -10.18
N PRO A 75 29.66 -3.94 -10.36
CA PRO A 75 30.06 -5.20 -10.98
C PRO A 75 30.51 -5.00 -12.44
N SER A 76 31.48 -5.78 -12.88
CA SER A 76 31.87 -5.90 -14.29
C SER A 76 31.28 -7.17 -14.90
N TYR A 77 31.02 -7.16 -16.21
CA TYR A 77 30.54 -8.33 -16.93
C TYR A 77 31.24 -8.48 -18.29
N LYS A 78 31.18 -9.69 -18.86
CA LYS A 78 31.66 -9.97 -20.22
C LYS A 78 30.48 -10.14 -21.17
N LEU A 79 30.52 -9.52 -22.35
CA LEU A 79 29.51 -9.74 -23.39
C LEU A 79 29.74 -11.11 -24.04
N VAL A 80 28.76 -12.01 -23.89
CA VAL A 80 28.83 -13.39 -24.40
C VAL A 80 27.65 -13.71 -25.31
N PHE A 81 26.44 -13.26 -24.95
CA PHE A 81 25.23 -13.62 -25.67
C PHE A 81 24.84 -12.56 -26.70
N LYS A 82 24.06 -13.02 -27.69
CA LYS A 82 23.34 -12.15 -28.63
C LYS A 82 21.89 -12.62 -28.69
N ALA A 83 20.96 -11.69 -28.56
CA ALA A 83 19.53 -12.00 -28.65
C ALA A 83 18.87 -11.12 -29.72
N LEU A 84 18.08 -11.74 -30.60
CA LEU A 84 17.29 -11.05 -31.60
C LEU A 84 15.86 -10.87 -31.10
N ILE A 85 15.35 -9.64 -31.15
CA ILE A 85 14.03 -9.31 -30.63
C ILE A 85 13.08 -8.96 -31.77
N GLU A 86 11.99 -9.73 -31.88
CA GLU A 86 10.80 -9.36 -32.64
C GLU A 86 9.73 -8.95 -31.62
N PRO A 87 9.62 -7.65 -31.26
CA PRO A 87 8.94 -7.24 -30.03
C PRO A 87 7.47 -7.70 -29.97
N PRO A 88 7.06 -8.50 -28.97
CA PRO A 88 5.66 -8.88 -28.81
C PRO A 88 4.75 -7.69 -28.51
N SER A 89 3.52 -7.74 -29.02
CA SER A 89 2.59 -6.59 -29.04
C SER A 89 2.24 -6.07 -27.65
N LYS A 90 2.03 -6.98 -26.68
CA LYS A 90 1.67 -6.63 -25.30
C LYS A 90 2.85 -6.62 -24.33
N ARG A 91 4.00 -7.19 -24.69
CA ARG A 91 5.17 -7.37 -23.80
C ARG A 91 6.48 -7.22 -24.60
N PRO A 92 6.79 -6.01 -25.09
CA PRO A 92 7.83 -5.81 -26.10
C PRO A 92 9.27 -5.91 -25.55
N TYR A 93 9.48 -5.80 -24.24
CA TYR A 93 10.82 -5.64 -23.67
C TYR A 93 11.34 -6.94 -23.04
N ILE A 94 12.65 -7.18 -23.19
CA ILE A 94 13.40 -8.26 -22.57
C ILE A 94 14.82 -7.80 -22.23
N ALA A 95 15.34 -8.29 -21.12
CA ALA A 95 16.74 -8.22 -20.76
C ALA A 95 17.19 -9.62 -20.35
N ILE A 96 18.41 -10.01 -20.74
CA ILE A 96 19.00 -11.31 -20.39
C ILE A 96 20.41 -11.16 -19.84
N ALA A 97 20.80 -12.07 -18.95
CA ALA A 97 22.16 -12.22 -18.47
C ALA A 97 22.37 -13.65 -17.99
N ALA A 98 23.60 -14.01 -17.65
CA ALA A 98 23.87 -15.22 -16.89
C ALA A 98 24.90 -14.96 -15.79
N VAL A 99 24.86 -15.78 -14.75
CA VAL A 99 25.87 -15.82 -13.68
C VAL A 99 26.42 -17.24 -13.59
N LYS A 100 27.73 -17.37 -13.77
CA LYS A 100 28.43 -18.66 -13.87
C LYS A 100 29.21 -18.98 -12.60
N GLY A 101 29.22 -20.25 -12.19
CA GLY A 101 30.07 -20.73 -11.10
C GLY A 101 29.55 -20.42 -9.70
N ILE A 102 28.24 -20.49 -9.50
CA ILE A 102 27.59 -20.31 -8.20
C ILE A 102 27.14 -21.64 -7.61
N ASP A 103 27.45 -21.92 -6.34
CA ASP A 103 26.99 -23.14 -5.68
C ASP A 103 25.55 -22.96 -5.16
N ILE A 104 24.58 -23.48 -5.91
CA ILE A 104 23.19 -23.52 -5.50
C ILE A 104 22.95 -24.87 -4.83
N ASP A 105 22.66 -24.87 -3.54
CA ASP A 105 22.11 -26.02 -2.83
C ASP A 105 20.58 -25.93 -2.77
N GLU A 106 19.94 -26.90 -2.10
CA GLU A 106 18.48 -26.94 -2.00
C GLU A 106 17.90 -25.71 -1.28
N GLU A 107 18.57 -25.23 -0.23
CA GLU A 107 18.18 -24.06 0.54
C GLU A 107 18.28 -22.78 -0.31
N THR A 108 19.40 -22.60 -1.00
CA THR A 108 19.65 -21.45 -1.89
C THR A 108 18.71 -21.43 -3.09
N LEU A 109 18.39 -22.60 -3.67
CA LEU A 109 17.42 -22.69 -4.76
C LEU A 109 16.04 -22.21 -4.30
N LYS A 110 15.61 -22.64 -3.10
CA LYS A 110 14.33 -22.21 -2.52
C LYS A 110 14.31 -20.70 -2.30
N GLU A 111 15.34 -20.13 -1.69
CA GLU A 111 15.45 -18.69 -1.45
C GLU A 111 15.46 -17.87 -2.75
N LEU A 112 16.11 -18.37 -3.81
CA LEU A 112 16.11 -17.74 -5.12
C LEU A 112 14.72 -17.74 -5.78
N ILE A 113 13.97 -18.84 -5.66
CA ILE A 113 12.59 -18.93 -6.14
C ILE A 113 11.69 -17.96 -5.34
N GLU A 114 11.83 -17.91 -4.02
CA GLU A 114 11.09 -16.96 -3.19
C GLU A 114 11.42 -15.50 -3.54
N PHE A 115 12.70 -15.21 -3.80
CA PHE A 115 13.13 -13.89 -4.25
C PHE A 115 12.50 -13.51 -5.60
N GLN A 116 12.50 -14.43 -6.56
CA GLN A 116 11.79 -14.25 -7.84
C GLN A 116 10.29 -13.94 -7.61
N GLU A 117 9.61 -14.72 -6.78
CA GLU A 117 8.17 -14.56 -6.55
C GLU A 117 7.85 -13.25 -5.79
N ARG A 118 8.71 -12.83 -4.86
CA ARG A 118 8.63 -11.51 -4.22
C ARG A 118 8.67 -10.38 -5.26
N LEU A 119 9.60 -10.45 -6.22
CA LEU A 119 9.68 -9.47 -7.31
C LEU A 119 8.46 -9.52 -8.25
N HIS A 120 7.91 -10.71 -8.54
CA HIS A 120 6.72 -10.88 -9.38
C HIS A 120 5.45 -10.29 -8.77
N THR A 121 5.23 -10.54 -7.49
CA THR A 121 4.03 -10.11 -6.75
C THR A 121 4.04 -8.62 -6.49
N THR A 122 5.17 -8.08 -6.02
CA THR A 122 5.31 -6.66 -5.65
C THR A 122 5.59 -5.77 -6.88
N TYR A 123 6.86 -5.59 -7.26
CA TYR A 123 7.29 -4.71 -8.34
C TYR A 123 6.69 -5.11 -9.70
N GLY A 124 6.50 -6.41 -9.92
CA GLY A 124 5.89 -6.98 -11.11
C GLY A 124 4.37 -6.91 -11.18
N ARG A 125 3.69 -6.51 -10.09
CA ARG A 125 2.22 -6.42 -10.01
C ARG A 125 1.53 -7.71 -10.46
N ASN A 126 1.89 -8.83 -9.82
CA ASN A 126 1.48 -10.19 -10.20
C ASN A 126 1.82 -10.49 -11.67
N ARG A 127 3.09 -10.30 -12.02
CA ARG A 127 3.69 -10.52 -13.34
C ARG A 127 3.16 -9.66 -14.51
N ARG A 128 2.21 -8.76 -14.25
CA ARG A 128 1.63 -7.86 -15.27
C ARG A 128 2.66 -6.89 -15.84
N LYS A 129 3.58 -6.40 -15.01
CA LYS A 129 4.63 -5.43 -15.41
C LYS A 129 5.89 -6.13 -15.91
N ILE A 130 6.39 -7.12 -15.15
CA ILE A 130 7.59 -7.91 -15.48
C ILE A 130 7.36 -9.38 -15.19
N ALA A 131 8.08 -10.27 -15.85
CA ALA A 131 8.17 -11.70 -15.55
C ALA A 131 9.63 -12.12 -15.66
N ILE A 132 10.04 -13.08 -14.85
CA ILE A 132 11.44 -13.50 -14.70
C ILE A 132 11.50 -14.99 -15.01
N GLY A 133 12.40 -15.38 -15.89
CA GLY A 133 12.82 -16.75 -16.12
C GLY A 133 14.18 -17.02 -15.49
N LEU A 134 14.31 -18.17 -14.84
CA LEU A 134 15.57 -18.66 -14.27
C LEU A 134 15.82 -20.06 -14.84
N HIS A 135 16.99 -20.23 -15.45
CA HIS A 135 17.31 -21.37 -16.31
C HIS A 135 18.71 -21.91 -15.97
N ASP A 136 18.91 -23.23 -15.98
CA ASP A 136 20.26 -23.81 -15.93
C ASP A 136 20.96 -23.56 -17.27
N LEU A 137 21.96 -22.68 -17.27
CA LEU A 137 22.69 -22.27 -18.47
C LEU A 137 23.35 -23.47 -19.16
N ARG A 138 23.75 -24.51 -18.42
CA ARG A 138 24.40 -25.71 -19.00
C ARG A 138 23.42 -26.58 -19.77
N LYS A 139 22.12 -26.45 -19.49
CA LYS A 139 21.02 -27.14 -20.19
C LYS A 139 20.45 -26.31 -21.35
N LEU A 140 20.95 -25.09 -21.55
CA LEU A 140 20.47 -24.21 -22.60
C LEU A 140 20.68 -24.86 -23.98
N PRO A 141 19.64 -24.92 -24.84
CA PRO A 141 19.78 -25.44 -26.19
C PRO A 141 20.85 -24.68 -27.00
N LYS A 142 21.32 -25.30 -28.09
CA LYS A 142 22.21 -24.61 -29.03
C LYS A 142 21.39 -23.86 -30.08
N GLY A 143 21.76 -22.61 -30.35
CA GLY A 143 21.16 -21.81 -31.41
C GLY A 143 21.07 -20.35 -31.04
N ASP A 144 20.42 -19.56 -31.90
CA ASP A 144 20.19 -18.15 -31.66
C ASP A 144 19.12 -17.94 -30.58
N ILE A 145 19.33 -16.95 -29.72
CA ILE A 145 18.33 -16.54 -28.72
C ILE A 145 17.37 -15.57 -29.39
N ILE A 146 16.08 -15.92 -29.45
CA ILE A 146 15.06 -15.12 -30.14
C ILE A 146 13.87 -14.92 -29.20
N TYR A 147 13.45 -13.66 -29.01
CA TYR A 147 12.22 -13.33 -28.28
C TYR A 147 11.19 -12.78 -29.25
N ARG A 148 10.05 -13.47 -29.37
CA ARG A 148 9.00 -13.13 -30.34
C ARG A 148 7.63 -13.66 -29.95
N GLU A 149 6.62 -13.28 -30.71
CA GLU A 149 5.31 -13.93 -30.63
C GLU A 149 5.28 -15.26 -31.38
N VAL A 150 4.64 -16.26 -30.78
CA VAL A 150 4.36 -17.56 -31.40
C VAL A 150 2.86 -17.82 -31.49
N ASP A 151 2.45 -18.56 -32.52
CA ASP A 151 1.07 -19.03 -32.68
C ASP A 151 0.79 -20.15 -31.67
N ILE A 152 -0.19 -19.95 -30.80
CA ILE A 152 -0.42 -20.84 -29.65
C ILE A 152 -0.86 -22.26 -30.07
N ASP A 153 -1.40 -22.40 -31.28
CA ASP A 153 -1.89 -23.68 -31.81
C ASP A 153 -0.80 -24.47 -32.57
N LYS A 154 0.32 -23.81 -32.92
CA LYS A 154 1.39 -24.40 -33.74
C LYS A 154 2.71 -24.52 -33.01
N ALA A 155 2.90 -23.74 -31.94
CA ALA A 155 4.07 -23.78 -31.12
C ALA A 155 3.93 -24.82 -30.01
N PHE A 156 5.01 -25.52 -29.72
CA PHE A 156 5.05 -26.58 -28.71
C PHE A 156 6.22 -26.39 -27.76
N MET A 157 6.01 -26.72 -26.48
CA MET A 157 7.03 -26.67 -25.44
C MET A 157 6.84 -27.81 -24.44
N VAL A 158 7.87 -28.06 -23.61
CA VAL A 158 7.75 -28.94 -22.45
C VAL A 158 7.57 -28.04 -21.22
N PRO A 159 6.35 -27.87 -20.67
CA PRO A 159 6.14 -27.00 -19.51
C PRO A 159 6.90 -27.53 -18.29
N LEU A 160 7.28 -26.64 -17.37
CA LEU A 160 7.98 -27.01 -16.13
C LEU A 160 7.26 -28.16 -15.40
N PHE A 161 8.03 -29.16 -14.95
CA PHE A 161 7.55 -30.43 -14.36
C PHE A 161 6.72 -31.32 -15.30
N GLY A 162 6.64 -30.98 -16.58
CA GLY A 162 6.02 -31.78 -17.63
C GLY A 162 6.99 -32.77 -18.28
N ASN A 163 6.45 -33.90 -18.75
CA ASN A 163 7.25 -34.95 -19.40
C ASN A 163 7.12 -34.97 -20.93
N ASN A 164 6.09 -34.31 -21.48
CA ASN A 164 5.76 -34.34 -22.89
C ASN A 164 5.76 -32.94 -23.49
N LYS A 165 6.11 -32.87 -24.78
CA LYS A 165 6.00 -31.65 -25.58
C LYS A 165 4.53 -31.45 -25.95
N VAL A 166 3.93 -30.36 -25.47
CA VAL A 166 2.50 -30.01 -25.64
C VAL A 166 2.38 -28.65 -26.32
N SER A 167 1.20 -28.36 -26.88
CA SER A 167 0.96 -27.07 -27.53
C SER A 167 0.96 -25.92 -26.52
N VAL A 168 1.31 -24.70 -26.96
CA VAL A 168 1.24 -23.52 -26.10
C VAL A 168 -0.18 -23.25 -25.61
N ARG A 169 -1.21 -23.52 -26.43
CA ARG A 169 -2.61 -23.46 -25.99
C ARG A 169 -2.85 -24.38 -24.80
N GLU A 170 -2.43 -25.64 -24.90
CA GLU A 170 -2.61 -26.62 -23.84
C GLU A 170 -1.89 -26.19 -22.56
N VAL A 171 -0.69 -25.60 -22.65
CA VAL A 171 0.01 -25.04 -21.49
C VAL A 171 -0.82 -23.96 -20.80
N ILE A 172 -1.40 -23.03 -21.57
CA ILE A 172 -2.22 -21.93 -21.06
C ILE A 172 -3.51 -22.44 -20.40
N GLU A 173 -4.15 -23.45 -20.98
CA GLU A 173 -5.46 -23.92 -20.51
C GLU A 173 -5.37 -24.97 -19.38
N SER A 174 -4.29 -25.77 -19.35
CA SER A 174 -4.18 -26.92 -18.43
C SER A 174 -3.37 -26.64 -17.17
N THR A 175 -2.28 -25.85 -17.26
CA THR A 175 -1.39 -25.61 -16.11
C THR A 175 -1.97 -24.57 -15.17
N ASP A 176 -1.65 -24.66 -13.88
CA ASP A 176 -2.12 -23.68 -12.88
C ASP A 176 -1.61 -22.26 -13.20
N GLN A 177 -0.35 -22.16 -13.63
CA GLN A 177 0.25 -20.90 -14.08
C GLN A 177 -0.43 -20.37 -15.36
N GLY A 178 -0.79 -21.26 -16.28
CA GLY A 178 -1.56 -20.94 -17.48
C GLY A 178 -2.90 -20.28 -17.17
N LYS A 179 -3.66 -20.87 -16.26
CA LYS A 179 -4.97 -20.35 -15.83
C LYS A 179 -4.86 -18.98 -15.15
N LEU A 180 -3.80 -18.77 -14.37
CA LEU A 180 -3.58 -17.50 -13.65
C LEU A 180 -3.04 -16.39 -14.56
N TYR A 181 -2.10 -16.70 -15.45
CA TYR A 181 -1.26 -15.70 -16.13
C TYR A 181 -1.34 -15.71 -17.66
N GLY A 182 -1.95 -16.72 -18.27
CA GLY A 182 -1.98 -16.92 -19.72
C GLY A 182 -2.61 -15.79 -20.52
N GLU A 183 -3.60 -15.09 -19.96
CA GLU A 183 -4.30 -13.99 -20.63
C GLU A 183 -3.58 -12.64 -20.51
N ILE A 184 -2.57 -12.52 -19.62
CA ILE A 184 -1.90 -11.24 -19.35
C ILE A 184 -1.26 -10.66 -20.62
N SER A 185 -0.57 -11.51 -21.39
CA SER A 185 0.21 -11.08 -22.57
C SER A 185 -0.27 -11.68 -23.89
N ARG A 186 -1.42 -12.35 -23.89
CA ARG A 186 -2.03 -12.90 -25.11
C ARG A 186 -2.52 -11.80 -26.06
N TRP A 187 -2.17 -11.91 -27.34
CA TRP A 187 -2.67 -11.02 -28.41
C TRP A 187 -3.32 -11.85 -29.51
N GLY A 188 -4.64 -11.98 -29.46
CA GLY A 188 -5.40 -12.87 -30.34
C GLY A 188 -4.95 -14.33 -30.17
N ASN A 189 -4.45 -14.94 -31.26
CA ASN A 189 -3.92 -16.31 -31.26
C ASN A 189 -2.41 -16.39 -31.03
N LYS A 190 -1.79 -15.31 -30.56
CA LYS A 190 -0.36 -15.23 -30.34
C LYS A 190 -0.03 -15.02 -28.87
N HIS A 191 1.12 -15.56 -28.48
CA HIS A 191 1.69 -15.38 -27.15
C HIS A 191 3.20 -15.13 -27.24
N PRO A 192 3.79 -14.25 -26.42
CA PRO A 192 5.25 -14.10 -26.33
C PRO A 192 5.93 -15.40 -25.89
N ALA A 193 7.08 -15.70 -26.50
CA ALA A 193 7.94 -16.83 -26.16
C ALA A 193 9.42 -16.44 -26.33
N LEU A 194 10.25 -16.97 -25.44
CA LEU A 194 11.71 -16.94 -25.56
C LEU A 194 12.19 -18.28 -26.09
N LEU A 195 12.89 -18.24 -27.23
CA LEU A 195 13.39 -19.42 -27.93
C LEU A 195 14.92 -19.42 -27.93
N VAL A 196 15.49 -20.63 -27.91
CA VAL A 196 16.90 -20.85 -28.22
C VAL A 196 16.98 -21.92 -29.30
N GLY A 197 17.42 -21.53 -30.49
CA GLY A 197 17.25 -22.36 -31.69
C GLY A 197 15.76 -22.56 -31.99
N GLU A 198 15.31 -23.82 -32.02
CA GLU A 198 13.90 -24.17 -32.26
C GLU A 198 13.10 -24.43 -30.98
N GLU A 199 13.75 -24.47 -29.81
CA GLU A 199 13.11 -24.83 -28.55
C GLU A 199 12.63 -23.59 -27.78
N ILE A 200 11.40 -23.65 -27.28
CA ILE A 200 10.85 -22.63 -26.37
C ILE A 200 11.38 -22.92 -24.96
N ILE A 201 12.15 -21.99 -24.42
CA ILE A 201 12.70 -22.10 -23.06
C ILE A 201 11.83 -21.38 -22.02
N ALA A 202 11.07 -20.36 -22.43
CA ALA A 202 10.12 -19.67 -21.56
C ALA A 202 8.91 -19.17 -22.36
N LEU A 203 7.76 -19.13 -21.68
CA LEU A 203 6.50 -18.57 -22.18
C LEU A 203 6.04 -17.44 -21.23
N PRO A 204 6.65 -16.25 -21.27
CA PRO A 204 6.39 -15.21 -20.27
C PRO A 204 5.01 -14.56 -20.44
N PRO A 205 4.25 -14.24 -19.38
CA PRO A 205 4.58 -14.35 -17.95
C PRO A 205 4.16 -15.69 -17.31
N VAL A 206 3.91 -16.71 -18.12
CA VAL A 206 3.21 -17.94 -17.71
C VAL A 206 4.16 -18.91 -17.02
N ILE A 207 5.04 -19.55 -17.77
CA ILE A 207 5.84 -20.67 -17.27
C ILE A 207 7.14 -20.85 -18.06
N ASN A 208 8.16 -21.40 -17.40
CA ASN A 208 9.40 -21.83 -18.03
C ASN A 208 9.28 -23.25 -18.58
N SER A 209 10.24 -23.62 -19.44
CA SER A 209 10.37 -24.97 -19.98
C SER A 209 11.15 -25.89 -19.04
N ASP A 210 10.73 -27.15 -18.91
CA ASP A 210 11.45 -28.14 -18.08
C ASP A 210 12.86 -28.43 -18.63
N ILE A 211 13.09 -28.21 -19.93
CA ILE A 211 14.38 -28.40 -20.62
C ILE A 211 15.52 -27.69 -19.88
N THR A 212 15.25 -26.51 -19.34
CA THR A 212 16.25 -25.65 -18.69
C THR A 212 16.01 -25.51 -17.19
N ARG A 213 15.27 -26.45 -16.58
CA ARG A 213 14.94 -26.39 -15.16
C ARG A 213 16.19 -26.37 -14.26
N LEU A 214 16.17 -25.46 -13.29
CA LEU A 214 17.14 -25.40 -12.19
C LEU A 214 16.95 -26.56 -11.21
N GLU A 215 18.08 -27.07 -10.72
CA GLU A 215 18.13 -28.14 -9.72
C GLU A 215 19.15 -27.78 -8.63
N PRO A 216 19.15 -28.42 -7.46
CA PRO A 216 20.15 -28.21 -6.39
C PRO A 216 21.61 -28.53 -6.78
N SER A 217 21.87 -28.90 -8.03
CA SER A 217 23.21 -29.09 -8.60
C SER A 217 23.52 -28.10 -9.72
N SER A 218 22.60 -27.16 -9.98
CA SER A 218 22.80 -26.06 -10.91
C SER A 218 23.93 -25.17 -10.43
N ARG A 219 24.75 -24.73 -11.39
CA ARG A 219 25.94 -23.91 -11.13
C ARG A 219 26.00 -22.63 -11.95
N ASP A 220 25.35 -22.64 -13.09
CA ASP A 220 25.36 -21.54 -14.03
C ASP A 220 23.90 -21.20 -14.30
N ILE A 221 23.47 -19.99 -13.97
CA ILE A 221 22.08 -19.55 -14.14
C ILE A 221 22.01 -18.58 -15.30
N PHE A 222 21.20 -18.90 -16.30
CA PHE A 222 20.72 -17.95 -17.31
C PHE A 222 19.41 -17.32 -16.83
N ILE A 223 19.31 -16.01 -16.98
CA ILE A 223 18.22 -15.19 -16.45
C ILE A 223 17.62 -14.42 -17.63
N ASP A 224 16.31 -14.48 -17.77
CA ASP A 224 15.56 -13.54 -18.59
C ASP A 224 14.57 -12.75 -17.75
N VAL A 225 14.39 -11.49 -18.10
CA VAL A 225 13.34 -10.64 -17.56
C VAL A 225 12.61 -10.04 -18.73
N THR A 226 11.29 -10.22 -18.79
CA THR A 226 10.43 -9.69 -19.86
C THR A 226 9.35 -8.80 -19.30
N GLY A 227 8.89 -7.79 -20.04
CA GLY A 227 7.95 -6.84 -19.47
C GLY A 227 7.33 -5.84 -20.43
N THR A 228 6.45 -5.03 -19.87
CA THR A 228 5.75 -3.94 -20.56
C THR A 228 6.47 -2.60 -20.39
N ASP A 229 7.41 -2.52 -19.45
CA ASP A 229 8.19 -1.33 -19.14
C ASP A 229 9.69 -1.66 -19.18
N PHE A 230 10.44 -0.96 -20.04
CA PHE A 230 11.85 -1.23 -20.29
C PHE A 230 12.73 -1.03 -19.04
N ASN A 231 12.49 0.06 -18.31
CA ASN A 231 13.27 0.37 -17.11
C ASN A 231 13.05 -0.66 -16.01
N ALA A 232 11.79 -1.07 -15.78
CA ALA A 232 11.49 -2.14 -14.82
C ALA A 232 12.17 -3.46 -15.17
N VAL A 233 12.18 -3.84 -16.45
CA VAL A 233 12.85 -5.05 -16.93
C VAL A 233 14.35 -5.00 -16.63
N MET A 234 15.01 -3.89 -16.99
CA MET A 234 16.46 -3.74 -16.77
C MET A 234 16.82 -3.68 -15.28
N ASN A 235 16.05 -2.91 -14.49
CA ASN A 235 16.28 -2.78 -13.05
C ASN A 235 16.17 -4.14 -12.35
N VAL A 236 15.13 -4.92 -12.66
CA VAL A 236 14.95 -6.24 -12.06
C VAL A 236 16.09 -7.20 -12.45
N LEU A 237 16.52 -7.19 -13.71
CA LEU A 237 17.67 -7.99 -14.12
C LEU A 237 18.94 -7.59 -13.34
N ASN A 238 19.22 -6.28 -13.25
CA ASN A 238 20.38 -5.77 -12.52
C ASN A 238 20.37 -6.22 -11.05
N VAL A 239 19.20 -6.15 -10.40
CA VAL A 239 19.01 -6.57 -9.01
C VAL A 239 19.28 -8.07 -8.84
N ILE A 240 18.74 -8.92 -9.72
CA ILE A 240 18.95 -10.39 -9.65
C ILE A 240 20.42 -10.74 -9.90
N VAL A 241 21.02 -10.17 -10.95
CA VAL A 241 22.42 -10.43 -11.29
C VAL A 241 23.34 -9.96 -10.16
N HIS A 242 23.06 -8.81 -9.56
CA HIS A 242 23.80 -8.31 -8.41
C HIS A 242 23.73 -9.28 -7.22
N ALA A 243 22.52 -9.72 -6.84
CA ALA A 243 22.34 -10.69 -5.76
C ALA A 243 23.12 -11.99 -6.02
N LEU A 244 23.01 -12.55 -7.23
CA LEU A 244 23.69 -13.80 -7.60
C LEU A 244 25.22 -13.64 -7.68
N SER A 245 25.73 -12.45 -8.01
CA SER A 245 27.18 -12.19 -8.04
C SER A 245 27.84 -12.31 -6.66
N PHE A 246 27.06 -12.24 -5.57
CA PHE A 246 27.55 -12.39 -4.21
C PHE A 246 28.09 -13.80 -3.91
N TYR A 247 27.65 -14.81 -4.68
CA TYR A 247 28.19 -16.16 -4.64
C TYR A 247 29.54 -16.31 -5.36
N GLY A 248 30.16 -15.19 -5.77
CA GLY A 248 31.45 -15.17 -6.48
C GLY A 248 31.33 -15.53 -7.96
N GLY A 249 30.11 -15.58 -8.50
CA GLY A 249 29.85 -15.95 -9.88
C GLY A 249 30.31 -14.90 -10.89
N GLU A 250 30.75 -15.37 -12.05
CA GLU A 250 31.12 -14.52 -13.18
C GLU A 250 29.86 -14.06 -13.94
N ILE A 251 29.70 -12.76 -14.13
CA ILE A 251 28.56 -12.19 -14.85
C ILE A 251 28.83 -12.18 -16.36
N LEU A 252 27.91 -12.79 -17.11
CA LEU A 252 27.90 -12.86 -18.56
C LEU A 252 26.71 -12.06 -19.09
N GLY A 253 26.98 -11.02 -19.87
CA GLY A 253 25.98 -10.15 -20.49
C GLY A 253 25.68 -10.51 -21.95
N ALA A 254 24.81 -9.71 -22.54
CA ALA A 254 24.26 -9.88 -23.87
C ALA A 254 24.13 -8.56 -24.62
N GLU A 255 24.30 -8.63 -25.95
CA GLU A 255 23.82 -7.63 -26.89
C GLU A 255 22.39 -7.98 -27.33
N ILE A 256 21.43 -7.08 -27.06
CA ILE A 256 20.02 -7.24 -27.39
C ILE A 256 19.70 -6.42 -28.63
N TYR A 257 19.40 -7.10 -29.73
CA TYR A 257 19.12 -6.49 -31.04
C TYR A 257 17.61 -6.30 -31.20
N TYR A 258 17.14 -5.09 -30.91
CA TYR A 258 15.81 -4.62 -31.29
C TYR A 258 15.80 -4.17 -32.76
N PRO A 259 14.63 -4.06 -33.41
CA PRO A 259 14.54 -3.58 -34.78
C PRO A 259 15.15 -2.20 -35.01
N ASP A 260 15.13 -1.34 -33.99
CA ASP A 260 15.54 0.07 -34.05
C ASP A 260 16.84 0.40 -33.28
N LYS A 261 17.32 -0.50 -32.41
CA LYS A 261 18.47 -0.23 -31.53
C LYS A 261 19.14 -1.50 -31.00
N ILE A 262 20.37 -1.34 -30.52
CA ILE A 262 21.08 -2.37 -29.75
C ILE A 262 21.17 -1.90 -28.30
N VAL A 263 20.85 -2.79 -27.35
CA VAL A 263 20.89 -2.55 -25.91
C VAL A 263 21.84 -3.54 -25.25
N LEU A 264 22.70 -3.09 -24.33
CA LEU A 264 23.52 -3.98 -23.51
C LEU A 264 22.77 -4.41 -22.26
N SER A 265 22.91 -5.69 -21.91
CA SER A 265 22.19 -6.31 -20.79
C SER A 265 23.15 -7.23 -20.00
N PRO A 266 23.29 -7.11 -18.66
CA PRO A 266 22.68 -6.10 -17.81
C PRO A 266 23.22 -4.69 -18.11
N ASN A 267 22.58 -3.66 -17.57
CA ASN A 267 23.06 -2.28 -17.67
C ASN A 267 23.60 -1.81 -16.32
N PHE A 268 24.92 -1.80 -16.17
CA PHE A 268 25.61 -1.31 -14.96
C PHE A 268 26.13 0.12 -15.08
N GLU A 269 25.64 0.90 -16.03
CA GLU A 269 25.90 2.34 -16.08
C GLU A 269 25.33 3.00 -14.82
N SER A 270 26.22 3.63 -14.04
CA SER A 270 25.84 4.27 -12.78
C SER A 270 25.39 5.69 -13.01
N LYS A 271 24.34 6.09 -12.30
CA LYS A 271 23.87 7.48 -12.29
C LYS A 271 24.77 8.30 -11.40
N ASN A 272 25.24 9.44 -11.89
CA ASN A 272 25.92 10.44 -11.08
C ASN A 272 24.88 11.39 -10.49
N ILE A 273 24.93 11.62 -9.18
CA ILE A 273 24.10 12.61 -8.50
C ILE A 273 25.01 13.58 -7.78
N SER A 274 24.75 14.87 -7.99
CA SER A 274 25.38 15.96 -7.24
C SER A 274 24.43 16.40 -6.14
N ILE A 275 24.89 16.40 -4.90
CA ILE A 275 24.11 16.76 -3.72
C ILE A 275 24.62 18.12 -3.26
N GLU A 276 23.72 19.10 -3.20
CA GLU A 276 24.03 20.42 -2.66
C GLU A 276 24.12 20.35 -1.13
N LEU A 277 25.25 20.75 -0.56
CA LEU A 277 25.47 20.72 0.89
C LEU A 277 24.54 21.67 1.65
N ASP A 278 24.15 22.80 1.05
CA ASP A 278 23.13 23.71 1.62
C ASP A 278 21.78 23.00 1.76
N PHE A 279 21.38 22.28 0.72
CA PHE A 279 20.14 21.54 0.70
C PHE A 279 20.18 20.44 1.77
N ALA A 280 21.21 19.59 1.75
CA ALA A 280 21.37 18.54 2.74
C ALA A 280 21.42 19.09 4.18
N SER A 281 22.14 20.18 4.41
CA SER A 281 22.25 20.85 5.71
C SER A 281 20.90 21.31 6.23
N LYS A 282 20.09 21.94 5.39
CA LYS A 282 18.75 22.40 5.76
C LYS A 282 17.79 21.26 6.10
N TRP A 283 17.87 20.14 5.39
CA TRP A 283 17.02 18.98 5.64
C TRP A 283 17.43 18.21 6.89
N LEU A 284 18.73 18.07 7.13
CA LEU A 284 19.25 17.26 8.23
C LEU A 284 19.47 18.03 9.53
N GLY A 285 19.52 19.36 9.47
CA GLY A 285 19.90 20.20 10.61
C GLY A 285 21.39 20.09 10.97
N ILE A 286 22.23 19.54 10.08
CA ILE A 286 23.67 19.37 10.31
C ILE A 286 24.44 20.46 9.55
N PRO A 287 25.44 21.13 10.16
CA PRO A 287 26.30 22.09 9.46
C PRO A 287 27.02 21.50 8.25
N LYS A 288 27.23 22.31 7.20
CA LYS A 288 27.91 21.88 5.95
C LYS A 288 29.27 21.22 6.18
N ASP A 289 30.11 21.82 7.03
CA ASP A 289 31.48 21.33 7.26
C ASP A 289 31.49 19.91 7.83
N GLU A 290 30.51 19.59 8.67
CA GLU A 290 30.33 18.25 9.23
C GLU A 290 29.76 17.28 8.18
N LEU A 291 28.77 17.72 7.39
CA LEU A 291 28.23 16.92 6.29
C LEU A 291 29.26 16.56 5.23
N MET A 292 30.19 17.46 4.93
CA MET A 292 31.25 17.20 3.95
C MET A 292 32.09 15.96 4.35
N ALA A 293 32.47 15.86 5.63
CA ALA A 293 33.30 14.78 6.16
C ALA A 293 32.51 13.52 6.52
N GLU A 294 31.44 13.66 7.29
CA GLU A 294 30.67 12.52 7.81
C GLU A 294 29.59 12.05 6.83
N GLY A 295 29.01 12.96 6.05
CA GLY A 295 28.02 12.62 5.01
C GLY A 295 28.62 11.74 3.92
N SER A 296 29.87 11.98 3.52
CA SER A 296 30.56 11.14 2.53
C SER A 296 30.78 9.70 3.05
N LYS A 297 31.16 9.53 4.32
CA LYS A 297 31.28 8.20 4.96
C LYS A 297 29.92 7.52 5.13
N ALA A 298 28.90 8.29 5.49
CA ALA A 298 27.52 7.80 5.58
C ALA A 298 27.03 7.28 4.22
N LEU A 299 27.35 7.97 3.14
CA LEU A 299 27.02 7.55 1.78
C LEU A 299 27.78 6.28 1.36
N GLU A 300 29.06 6.14 1.70
CA GLU A 300 29.78 4.88 1.46
C GLU A 300 29.11 3.71 2.20
N ARG A 301 28.67 3.91 3.46
CA ARG A 301 27.93 2.91 4.25
C ARG A 301 26.58 2.53 3.61
N MET A 302 25.95 3.45 2.89
CA MET A 302 24.70 3.22 2.16
C MET A 302 24.90 2.74 0.72
N GLY A 303 26.14 2.44 0.33
CA GLY A 303 26.46 1.81 -0.94
C GLY A 303 26.74 2.75 -2.11
N TYR A 304 26.93 4.04 -1.85
CA TYR A 304 27.33 5.02 -2.86
C TYR A 304 28.84 5.04 -3.05
N ILE A 305 29.29 5.20 -4.29
CA ILE A 305 30.70 5.49 -4.56
C ILE A 305 30.86 7.00 -4.62
N VAL A 306 31.60 7.57 -3.67
CA VAL A 306 31.91 9.00 -3.64
C VAL A 306 32.94 9.30 -4.74
N ASP A 307 32.58 10.13 -5.71
CA ASP A 307 33.40 10.48 -6.87
C ASP A 307 34.13 11.82 -6.68
N GLY A 308 33.54 12.72 -5.90
CA GLY A 308 34.12 14.02 -5.60
C GLY A 308 33.43 14.71 -4.43
N VAL A 309 34.19 15.52 -3.69
CA VAL A 309 33.70 16.33 -2.57
C VAL A 309 34.36 17.69 -2.65
N ASP A 310 33.56 18.75 -2.63
CA ASP A 310 34.03 20.14 -2.52
C ASP A 310 33.22 20.92 -1.47
N ALA A 311 33.44 22.24 -1.39
CA ALA A 311 32.83 23.10 -0.38
C ALA A 311 31.30 23.23 -0.50
N ASP A 312 30.74 22.95 -1.68
CA ASP A 312 29.32 23.13 -1.98
C ASP A 312 28.61 21.82 -2.33
N HIS A 313 29.34 20.80 -2.83
CA HIS A 313 28.74 19.58 -3.35
C HIS A 313 29.45 18.29 -2.91
N ILE A 314 28.65 17.23 -2.78
CA ILE A 314 29.11 15.83 -2.79
C ILE A 314 28.61 15.19 -4.09
N ILE A 315 29.51 14.61 -4.88
CA ILE A 315 29.17 13.89 -6.10
C ILE A 315 29.31 12.39 -5.84
N VAL A 316 28.24 11.65 -6.09
CA VAL A 316 28.20 10.20 -5.88
C VAL A 316 27.73 9.45 -7.12
N LYS A 317 28.18 8.20 -7.23
CA LYS A 317 27.67 7.21 -8.18
C LYS A 317 26.72 6.27 -7.46
N VAL A 318 25.51 6.15 -8.00
CA VAL A 318 24.48 5.25 -7.49
C VAL A 318 24.71 3.86 -8.05
N HIS A 319 24.68 2.85 -7.16
CA HIS A 319 24.79 1.46 -7.59
C HIS A 319 23.61 1.06 -8.50
N PRO A 320 23.81 0.34 -9.63
CA PRO A 320 22.74 0.02 -10.59
C PRO A 320 21.55 -0.81 -10.06
N SER A 321 21.68 -1.43 -8.88
CA SER A 321 20.57 -2.12 -8.20
C SER A 321 19.66 -1.19 -7.40
N ARG A 322 20.13 0.03 -7.06
CA ARG A 322 19.37 1.05 -6.32
C ARG A 322 18.48 1.83 -7.29
N CYS A 323 17.28 1.30 -7.52
CA CYS A 323 16.28 1.90 -8.41
C CYS A 323 15.42 2.98 -7.75
N ASP A 324 15.51 3.08 -6.44
CA ASP A 324 14.80 4.02 -5.55
C ASP A 324 15.37 5.45 -5.60
N ILE A 325 16.62 5.62 -6.02
CA ILE A 325 17.28 6.93 -6.07
C ILE A 325 16.93 7.68 -7.35
N LEU A 326 16.12 8.73 -7.21
CA LEU A 326 15.58 9.56 -8.30
C LEU A 326 15.96 11.04 -8.16
N HIS A 327 16.23 11.50 -6.94
CA HIS A 327 16.50 12.90 -6.60
C HIS A 327 17.55 13.02 -5.49
N GLN A 328 18.20 14.18 -5.37
CA GLN A 328 19.20 14.41 -4.31
C GLN A 328 18.64 14.22 -2.89
N VAL A 329 17.32 14.34 -2.69
CA VAL A 329 16.68 14.13 -1.38
C VAL A 329 16.72 12.66 -0.94
N ASP A 330 16.68 11.71 -1.88
CA ASP A 330 16.81 10.29 -1.58
C ASP A 330 18.23 9.99 -1.07
N VAL A 331 19.22 10.72 -1.60
CA VAL A 331 20.60 10.65 -1.13
C VAL A 331 20.75 11.31 0.24
N VAL A 332 20.05 12.42 0.50
CA VAL A 332 20.01 13.05 1.83
C VAL A 332 19.39 12.13 2.88
N GLU A 333 18.35 11.38 2.53
CA GLU A 333 17.80 10.33 3.39
C GLU A 333 18.84 9.26 3.71
N ASP A 334 19.58 8.78 2.71
CA ASP A 334 20.66 7.81 2.94
C ASP A 334 21.82 8.40 3.77
N ILE A 335 22.12 9.70 3.68
CA ILE A 335 23.05 10.36 4.62
C ILE A 335 22.53 10.20 6.05
N ALA A 336 21.25 10.51 6.30
CA ALA A 336 20.66 10.39 7.63
C ALA A 336 20.74 8.95 8.16
N ILE A 337 20.45 7.96 7.32
CA ILE A 337 20.53 6.54 7.68
C ILE A 337 21.98 6.12 7.97
N GLY A 338 22.93 6.49 7.11
CA GLY A 338 24.34 6.14 7.24
C GLY A 338 25.04 6.81 8.44
N LEU A 339 24.56 7.99 8.86
CA LEU A 339 24.92 8.62 10.13
C LEU A 339 24.25 7.91 11.33
N GLY A 340 23.03 7.41 11.12
CA GLY A 340 22.18 6.80 12.14
C GLY A 340 21.29 7.86 12.79
N TYR A 341 19.96 7.66 12.76
CA TYR A 341 19.00 8.65 13.26
C TYR A 341 19.23 9.05 14.72
N ASN A 342 19.64 8.09 15.56
CA ASN A 342 19.96 8.35 16.97
C ASN A 342 21.16 9.30 17.16
N ASN A 343 21.99 9.50 16.13
CA ASN A 343 23.16 10.35 16.18
C ASN A 343 22.91 11.78 15.65
N LEU A 344 21.77 12.05 15.03
CA LEU A 344 21.45 13.39 14.47
C LEU A 344 21.16 14.43 15.56
N GLY A 345 20.83 14.01 16.78
CA GLY A 345 20.43 14.89 17.87
C GLY A 345 19.00 15.43 17.71
N LEU A 346 18.56 16.23 18.68
CA LEU A 346 17.25 16.89 18.68
C LEU A 346 17.44 18.39 18.87
N GLU A 347 16.92 19.20 17.94
CA GLU A 347 16.86 20.64 18.07
C GLU A 347 15.49 21.07 18.60
N PHE A 348 15.47 21.86 19.67
CA PHE A 348 14.23 22.43 20.18
C PHE A 348 13.82 23.64 19.34
N ILE A 349 12.76 23.50 18.54
CA ILE A 349 12.15 24.60 17.80
C ILE A 349 11.18 25.34 18.73
N SER A 350 11.49 26.59 19.08
CA SER A 350 10.58 27.42 19.86
C SER A 350 9.32 27.73 19.03
N PRO A 351 8.10 27.56 19.59
CA PRO A 351 6.89 27.94 18.88
C PRO A 351 6.96 29.44 18.53
N PRO A 352 6.54 29.84 17.33
CA PRO A 352 6.60 31.24 16.93
C PRO A 352 5.82 32.12 17.91
N ASN A 353 6.38 33.25 18.31
CA ASN A 353 5.79 34.21 19.28
C ASN A 353 4.41 34.78 18.86
N THR A 354 3.92 34.44 17.67
CA THR A 354 2.60 34.78 17.14
C THR A 354 1.70 33.56 17.06
N VAL A 355 1.43 32.90 18.18
CA VAL A 355 0.35 31.91 18.25
C VAL A 355 -0.96 32.67 18.24
N LYS A 356 -1.61 32.79 17.07
CA LYS A 356 -3.07 32.96 17.06
C LYS A 356 -3.60 31.69 17.72
N LEU A 357 -4.19 31.81 18.90
CA LEU A 357 -4.90 30.70 19.52
C LEU A 357 -5.84 30.11 18.45
N PRO A 358 -5.78 28.80 18.17
CA PRO A 358 -6.71 28.19 17.25
C PRO A 358 -8.11 28.45 17.81
N LYS A 359 -8.90 29.28 17.11
CA LYS A 359 -10.32 29.38 17.41
C LYS A 359 -10.94 28.09 16.89
N PHE A 360 -11.57 27.33 17.78
CA PHE A 360 -12.46 26.26 17.35
C PHE A 360 -13.47 26.83 16.36
N SER A 361 -13.87 26.02 15.37
CA SER A 361 -15.02 26.39 14.54
C SER A 361 -16.26 26.44 15.44
N ASP A 362 -17.25 27.25 15.04
CA ASP A 362 -18.52 27.34 15.77
C ASP A 362 -19.18 25.95 15.91
N GLU A 363 -19.01 25.08 14.91
CA GLU A 363 -19.48 23.68 14.92
C GLU A 363 -18.86 22.87 16.07
N VAL A 364 -17.54 22.88 16.24
CA VAL A 364 -16.86 22.12 17.32
C VAL A 364 -17.28 22.63 18.70
N ALA A 365 -17.45 23.95 18.86
CA ALA A 365 -17.91 24.51 20.13
C ALA A 365 -19.35 24.04 20.47
N ILE A 366 -20.22 23.95 19.47
CA ILE A 366 -21.60 23.47 19.64
C ILE A 366 -21.62 21.96 19.94
N GLU A 367 -20.76 21.17 19.29
CA GLU A 367 -20.64 19.74 19.56
C GLU A 367 -20.31 19.45 21.03
N GLU A 368 -19.34 20.17 21.61
CA GLU A 368 -18.99 20.01 23.03
C GLU A 368 -20.16 20.36 23.96
N ILE A 369 -20.86 21.47 23.69
CA ILE A 369 -22.04 21.87 24.48
C ILE A 369 -23.14 20.79 24.41
N LEU A 370 -23.43 20.30 23.20
CA LEU A 370 -24.43 19.26 22.98
C LEU A 370 -24.07 17.96 23.70
N ARG A 371 -22.79 17.58 23.69
CA ARG A 371 -22.27 16.41 24.39
C ARG A 371 -22.48 16.53 25.90
N GLU A 372 -22.11 17.67 26.49
CA GLU A 372 -22.29 17.92 27.93
C GLU A 372 -23.77 17.84 28.35
N ILE A 373 -24.68 18.42 27.55
CA ILE A 373 -26.13 18.39 27.82
C ILE A 373 -26.65 16.94 27.82
N LEU A 374 -26.32 16.16 26.80
CA LEU A 374 -26.83 14.78 26.66
C LEU A 374 -26.27 13.84 27.72
N VAL A 375 -24.99 13.97 28.08
CA VAL A 375 -24.40 13.26 29.23
C VAL A 375 -25.11 13.65 30.52
N GLY A 376 -25.40 14.94 30.72
CA GLY A 376 -26.18 15.43 31.86
C GLY A 376 -27.60 14.85 31.94
N LEU A 377 -28.21 14.55 30.79
CA LEU A 377 -29.52 13.89 30.67
C LEU A 377 -29.46 12.36 30.84
N GLY A 378 -28.27 11.81 31.08
CA GLY A 378 -28.06 10.38 31.30
C GLY A 378 -27.93 9.55 30.01
N TYR A 379 -27.67 10.19 28.87
CA TYR A 379 -27.36 9.46 27.64
C TYR A 379 -25.91 8.98 27.62
N ILE A 380 -25.68 7.83 26.99
CA ILE A 380 -24.35 7.27 26.76
C ILE A 380 -23.90 7.63 25.34
N GLU A 381 -22.72 8.22 25.20
CA GLU A 381 -22.14 8.54 23.89
C GLU A 381 -21.66 7.27 23.18
N LEU A 382 -21.98 7.16 21.91
CA LEU A 382 -21.57 6.10 20.99
C LEU A 382 -20.52 6.64 20.01
N ASN A 383 -19.70 5.74 19.49
CA ASN A 383 -18.81 6.01 18.36
C ASN A 383 -18.94 4.84 17.38
N THR A 384 -19.86 4.96 16.42
CA THR A 384 -20.11 3.90 15.43
C THR A 384 -19.28 4.12 14.16
N LEU A 385 -19.13 3.04 13.37
CA LEU A 385 -18.46 3.15 12.07
C LEU A 385 -19.24 4.07 11.13
N THR A 386 -18.53 4.86 10.33
CA THR A 386 -19.13 5.66 9.26
C THR A 386 -19.70 4.78 8.14
N LEU A 387 -19.18 3.56 8.01
CA LEU A 387 -19.70 2.55 7.12
C LEU A 387 -20.85 1.80 7.77
N ALA A 388 -21.92 1.58 7.01
CA ALA A 388 -23.11 0.89 7.47
C ALA A 388 -23.69 -0.01 6.37
N PRO A 389 -24.60 -0.94 6.72
CA PRO A 389 -25.28 -1.78 5.74
C PRO A 389 -26.26 -0.94 4.89
N SER A 390 -26.13 -1.03 3.57
CA SER A 390 -26.92 -0.29 2.60
C SER A 390 -28.42 -0.58 2.68
N ASP A 391 -28.78 -1.81 3.04
CA ASP A 391 -30.16 -2.23 3.26
C ASP A 391 -30.76 -1.53 4.48
N VAL A 392 -30.02 -1.39 5.58
CA VAL A 392 -30.48 -0.67 6.78
C VAL A 392 -30.62 0.82 6.52
N ILE A 393 -29.65 1.47 5.84
CA ILE A 393 -29.79 2.89 5.46
C ILE A 393 -31.05 3.09 4.60
N SER A 394 -31.27 2.17 3.65
CA SER A 394 -32.45 2.20 2.76
C SER A 394 -33.77 1.97 3.49
N LEU A 395 -33.79 1.49 4.74
CA LEU A 395 -35.03 1.39 5.52
C LEU A 395 -35.45 2.74 6.10
N VAL A 396 -34.49 3.54 6.54
CA VAL A 396 -34.76 4.77 7.32
C VAL A 396 -34.61 6.06 6.51
N SER A 397 -33.83 6.04 5.43
CA SER A 397 -33.58 7.20 4.57
C SER A 397 -34.17 7.01 3.17
N ALA A 398 -34.64 8.12 2.59
CA ALA A 398 -35.00 8.22 1.17
C ALA A 398 -33.92 8.95 0.37
N GLU A 399 -32.96 9.58 1.05
CA GLU A 399 -31.88 10.33 0.43
C GLU A 399 -30.81 9.38 -0.12
N PRO A 400 -30.11 9.76 -1.21
CA PRO A 400 -29.06 8.95 -1.78
C PRO A 400 -27.87 8.82 -0.81
N PHE A 401 -27.14 7.72 -0.93
CA PHE A 401 -25.89 7.46 -0.19
C PHE A 401 -24.88 6.70 -1.09
N PRO A 402 -23.56 6.77 -0.82
CA PRO A 402 -22.55 6.10 -1.63
C PRO A 402 -22.45 4.61 -1.29
N LEU A 403 -22.25 3.78 -2.32
CA LEU A 403 -21.97 2.35 -2.21
C LEU A 403 -20.50 2.05 -2.54
N MET A 404 -19.92 1.08 -1.84
CA MET A 404 -18.58 0.59 -2.13
C MET A 404 -18.62 -0.56 -3.15
N VAL A 405 -17.88 -0.39 -4.25
CA VAL A 405 -17.85 -1.38 -5.35
C VAL A 405 -17.25 -2.72 -4.92
N ASN A 406 -16.23 -2.68 -4.06
CA ASN A 406 -15.51 -3.86 -3.56
C ASN A 406 -15.53 -3.86 -2.02
N ALA A 407 -16.72 -3.82 -1.43
CA ALA A 407 -16.86 -3.90 0.01
C ALA A 407 -16.29 -5.22 0.56
N ILE A 408 -15.63 -5.15 1.71
CA ILE A 408 -15.05 -6.33 2.39
C ILE A 408 -16.17 -7.26 2.89
N SER A 409 -17.29 -6.67 3.33
CA SER A 409 -18.47 -7.39 3.78
C SER A 409 -19.73 -6.57 3.52
N LYS A 410 -20.90 -7.19 3.64
CA LYS A 410 -22.19 -6.53 3.41
C LYS A 410 -22.54 -5.53 4.52
N GLU A 411 -22.04 -5.77 5.73
CA GLU A 411 -22.27 -4.91 6.90
C GLU A 411 -21.60 -3.54 6.76
N LEU A 412 -20.62 -3.43 5.86
CA LEU A 412 -19.81 -2.25 5.62
C LEU A 412 -19.85 -1.88 4.15
N ASP A 413 -20.96 -2.01 3.44
CA ASP A 413 -21.03 -1.82 1.97
C ASP A 413 -21.38 -0.39 1.53
N SER A 414 -21.67 0.51 2.47
CA SER A 414 -22.09 1.87 2.17
C SER A 414 -21.63 2.88 3.21
N VAL A 415 -21.62 4.17 2.85
CA VAL A 415 -21.31 5.27 3.76
C VAL A 415 -22.61 5.90 4.26
N ARG A 416 -22.74 6.08 5.58
CA ARG A 416 -23.96 6.59 6.20
C ARG A 416 -24.30 8.03 5.78
N ASN A 417 -25.57 8.29 5.44
CA ASN A 417 -26.11 9.63 5.19
C ASN A 417 -26.97 10.17 6.36
N SER A 418 -27.07 9.39 7.44
CA SER A 418 -27.74 9.67 8.70
C SER A 418 -27.08 8.81 9.79
N LEU A 419 -27.15 9.21 11.05
CA LEU A 419 -26.73 8.44 12.22
C LEU A 419 -27.82 7.48 12.70
N ILE A 420 -29.08 7.70 12.32
CA ILE A 420 -30.22 6.85 12.69
C ILE A 420 -29.97 5.36 12.38
N PRO A 421 -29.50 4.94 11.18
CA PRO A 421 -29.20 3.54 10.89
C PRO A 421 -28.25 2.93 11.92
N SER A 422 -27.15 3.63 12.23
CA SER A 422 -26.11 3.13 13.13
C SER A 422 -26.62 3.01 14.57
N ILE A 423 -27.38 3.99 15.05
CA ILE A 423 -27.96 3.95 16.40
C ILE A 423 -28.97 2.80 16.53
N LEU A 424 -29.80 2.54 15.51
CA LEU A 424 -30.75 1.42 15.55
C LEU A 424 -30.04 0.06 15.60
N ILE A 425 -28.91 -0.10 14.91
CA ILE A 425 -28.10 -1.31 14.98
C ILE A 425 -27.55 -1.50 16.40
N VAL A 426 -27.03 -0.45 17.03
CA VAL A 426 -26.53 -0.52 18.41
C VAL A 426 -27.65 -0.85 19.39
N LEU A 427 -28.82 -0.24 19.25
CA LEU A 427 -29.97 -0.53 20.09
C LEU A 427 -30.45 -1.98 19.92
N ARG A 428 -30.46 -2.51 18.69
CA ARG A 428 -30.79 -3.92 18.43
C ARG A 428 -29.86 -4.85 19.19
N ASP A 429 -28.56 -4.57 19.17
CA ASP A 429 -27.58 -5.41 19.86
C ASP A 429 -27.62 -5.22 21.38
N SER A 430 -28.15 -4.08 21.85
CA SER A 430 -28.24 -3.70 23.27
C SER A 430 -29.62 -3.97 23.91
N GLN A 431 -30.59 -4.52 23.18
CA GLN A 431 -31.98 -4.64 23.66
C GLN A 431 -32.17 -5.57 24.87
N TYR A 432 -31.15 -6.37 25.22
CA TYR A 432 -31.18 -7.27 26.39
C TYR A 432 -30.64 -6.66 27.69
N VAL A 433 -30.21 -5.38 27.66
CA VAL A 433 -29.76 -4.66 28.86
C VAL A 433 -30.94 -4.04 29.61
N THR A 434 -30.69 -3.46 30.79
CA THR A 434 -31.73 -2.81 31.59
C THR A 434 -32.27 -1.56 30.89
N LEU A 435 -33.59 -1.51 30.70
CA LEU A 435 -34.32 -0.38 30.12
C LEU A 435 -34.57 0.73 31.18
N PRO A 436 -34.70 2.01 30.77
CA PRO A 436 -34.53 2.52 29.41
C PRO A 436 -33.05 2.58 28.98
N VAL A 437 -32.80 2.36 27.69
CA VAL A 437 -31.49 2.59 27.06
C VAL A 437 -31.50 3.95 26.39
N LYS A 438 -30.62 4.85 26.86
CA LYS A 438 -30.43 6.19 26.31
C LYS A 438 -29.05 6.32 25.69
N VAL A 439 -28.99 6.56 24.38
CA VAL A 439 -27.73 6.64 23.64
C VAL A 439 -27.71 7.84 22.69
N PHE A 440 -26.53 8.39 22.43
CA PHE A 440 -26.36 9.44 21.43
C PHE A 440 -25.05 9.30 20.69
N GLU A 441 -24.94 9.90 19.51
CA GLU A 441 -23.71 10.01 18.74
C GLU A 441 -23.62 11.39 18.10
N ILE A 442 -22.44 12.00 18.16
CA ILE A 442 -22.06 13.13 17.33
C ILE A 442 -21.05 12.61 16.30
N GLY A 443 -21.36 12.75 15.01
CA GLY A 443 -20.49 12.19 13.98
C GLY A 443 -20.80 12.69 12.58
N GLU A 444 -19.89 12.36 11.66
CA GLU A 444 -20.03 12.75 10.26
C GLU A 444 -20.97 11.81 9.49
N VAL A 445 -21.73 12.40 8.59
CA VAL A 445 -22.53 11.75 7.54
C VAL A 445 -22.19 12.35 6.19
N VAL A 446 -22.54 11.66 5.11
CA VAL A 446 -22.38 12.18 3.75
C VAL A 446 -23.70 12.65 3.14
N GLU A 447 -23.67 13.79 2.48
CA GLU A 447 -24.80 14.35 1.74
C GLU A 447 -24.44 14.60 0.28
N ARG A 448 -25.45 14.52 -0.60
CA ARG A 448 -25.27 14.83 -2.01
C ARG A 448 -24.92 16.31 -2.17
N CYS A 449 -23.88 16.59 -2.93
CA CYS A 449 -23.43 17.95 -3.21
C CYS A 449 -23.12 18.08 -4.70
N ALA A 450 -24.01 18.76 -5.44
CA ALA A 450 -23.86 18.93 -6.89
C ALA A 450 -22.60 19.74 -7.27
N ASP A 451 -22.20 20.68 -6.42
CA ASP A 451 -21.04 21.56 -6.66
C ASP A 451 -19.70 20.97 -6.17
N CYS A 452 -19.73 19.79 -5.53
CA CYS A 452 -18.53 19.12 -5.01
C CYS A 452 -17.91 18.22 -6.10
N TYR A 453 -16.57 18.18 -6.18
CA TYR A 453 -15.84 17.46 -7.24
C TYR A 453 -16.19 15.96 -7.33
N ASN A 454 -16.47 15.32 -6.19
CA ASN A 454 -16.83 13.92 -6.05
C ASN A 454 -18.35 13.72 -5.87
N GLY A 455 -19.15 14.79 -5.89
CA GLY A 455 -20.60 14.75 -5.75
C GLY A 455 -21.12 14.57 -4.33
N TRP A 456 -20.27 14.61 -3.30
CA TRP A 456 -20.62 14.38 -1.89
C TRP A 456 -19.92 15.38 -0.98
N ARG A 457 -20.49 15.64 0.21
CA ARG A 457 -19.79 16.35 1.28
C ARG A 457 -20.09 15.77 2.65
N ASN A 458 -19.13 15.90 3.56
CA ASN A 458 -19.30 15.51 4.96
C ASN A 458 -20.07 16.60 5.71
N ARG A 459 -20.91 16.16 6.64
CA ARG A 459 -21.70 16.99 7.55
C ARG A 459 -21.72 16.38 8.94
N ALA A 460 -21.51 17.21 9.95
CA ALA A 460 -21.70 16.82 11.34
C ALA A 460 -23.19 16.73 11.67
N ARG A 461 -23.57 15.63 12.32
CA ARG A 461 -24.91 15.37 12.84
C ARG A 461 -24.78 15.00 14.30
N LEU A 462 -25.80 15.33 15.08
CA LEU A 462 -26.03 14.75 16.40
C LEU A 462 -27.27 13.87 16.27
N SER A 463 -27.24 12.66 16.82
CA SER A 463 -28.44 11.85 16.94
C SER A 463 -28.51 11.22 18.32
N PHE A 464 -29.69 11.23 18.94
CA PHE A 464 -29.92 10.64 20.25
C PHE A 464 -31.23 9.87 20.28
N ALA A 465 -31.24 8.74 20.98
CA ALA A 465 -32.35 7.81 21.01
C ALA A 465 -32.63 7.27 22.41
N ILE A 466 -33.91 6.99 22.66
CA ILE A 466 -34.41 6.30 23.83
C ILE A 466 -35.10 5.02 23.35
N MET A 467 -34.76 3.89 23.96
CA MET A 467 -35.46 2.61 23.82
C MET A 467 -35.94 2.14 25.19
N ASP A 468 -37.23 1.87 25.32
CA ASP A 468 -37.86 1.39 26.57
C ASP A 468 -39.06 0.49 26.25
N SER A 469 -39.57 -0.22 27.25
CA SER A 469 -40.76 -1.08 27.22
C SER A 469 -42.02 -0.34 26.75
N GLU A 470 -42.18 0.91 27.13
CA GLU A 470 -43.19 1.83 26.61
C GLU A 470 -42.51 3.17 26.35
N ILE A 471 -42.78 3.78 25.20
CA ILE A 471 -42.26 5.11 24.89
C ILE A 471 -43.38 6.07 24.54
N ARG A 472 -43.26 7.29 25.07
CA ARG A 472 -44.15 8.40 24.72
C ARG A 472 -43.40 9.41 23.88
N PHE A 473 -44.08 9.98 22.89
CA PHE A 473 -43.51 10.99 21.99
C PHE A 473 -42.96 12.20 22.77
N GLU A 474 -43.59 12.51 23.89
CA GLU A 474 -43.25 13.62 24.77
C GLU A 474 -41.89 13.47 25.45
N GLU A 475 -41.37 12.25 25.61
CA GLU A 475 -40.09 12.01 26.29
C GLU A 475 -38.92 12.52 25.45
N VAL A 476 -38.83 12.09 24.18
CA VAL A 476 -37.78 12.57 23.27
C VAL A 476 -37.96 14.05 22.95
N HIS A 477 -39.21 14.53 22.91
CA HIS A 477 -39.51 15.94 22.70
C HIS A 477 -39.06 16.82 23.87
N ALA A 478 -39.16 16.34 25.12
CA ALA A 478 -38.70 17.07 26.29
C ALA A 478 -37.17 17.24 26.29
N ASP A 479 -36.43 16.18 25.98
CA ASP A 479 -34.96 16.23 25.88
C ASP A 479 -34.52 17.15 24.72
N LEU A 480 -35.19 17.07 23.57
CA LEU A 480 -34.99 18.01 22.45
C LEU A 480 -35.27 19.46 22.86
N TYR A 481 -36.40 19.71 23.54
CA TYR A 481 -36.78 21.06 23.96
C TYR A 481 -35.74 21.66 24.91
N LEU A 482 -35.19 20.87 25.83
CA LEU A 482 -34.11 21.32 26.71
C LEU A 482 -32.86 21.70 25.91
N ILE A 483 -32.44 20.88 24.94
CA ILE A 483 -31.30 21.22 24.07
C ILE A 483 -31.54 22.55 23.36
N LEU A 484 -32.72 22.74 22.78
CA LEU A 484 -33.07 24.00 22.09
C LEU A 484 -33.09 25.18 23.06
N TYR A 485 -33.55 24.99 24.30
CA TYR A 485 -33.56 26.00 25.35
C TYR A 485 -32.15 26.42 25.78
N GLU A 486 -31.25 25.46 26.03
CA GLU A 486 -29.86 25.72 26.42
C GLU A 486 -29.08 26.43 25.29
N LEU A 487 -29.39 26.13 24.03
CA LEU A 487 -28.86 26.85 22.88
C LEU A 487 -29.55 28.21 22.62
N GLY A 488 -30.62 28.53 23.36
CA GLY A 488 -31.42 29.75 23.22
C GLY A 488 -32.15 29.85 21.86
N LEU A 489 -32.55 28.71 21.31
CA LEU A 489 -33.21 28.55 20.03
C LEU A 489 -34.72 28.28 20.16
N GLU A 490 -35.23 28.04 21.36
CA GLU A 490 -36.58 27.53 21.65
C GLU A 490 -37.71 28.43 21.14
N LYS A 491 -37.47 29.74 21.02
CA LYS A 491 -38.44 30.73 20.51
C LYS A 491 -38.29 31.04 19.02
N ILE A 492 -37.24 30.52 18.41
CA ILE A 492 -36.80 30.91 17.07
C ILE A 492 -37.03 29.77 16.07
N VAL A 493 -36.84 28.53 16.51
CA VAL A 493 -37.13 27.35 15.70
C VAL A 493 -38.60 26.96 15.80
N SER A 494 -39.18 26.52 14.69
CA SER A 494 -40.52 25.92 14.65
C SER A 494 -40.43 24.40 14.61
N ILE A 495 -41.38 23.74 15.28
CA ILE A 495 -41.61 22.30 15.16
C ILE A 495 -42.88 22.11 14.32
N GLU A 496 -42.71 21.51 13.15
CA GLU A 496 -43.78 21.28 12.18
C GLU A 496 -44.01 19.79 11.98
N ASN A 497 -45.27 19.40 11.76
CA ASN A 497 -45.59 18.04 11.35
C ASN A 497 -44.96 17.76 9.97
N CYS A 498 -44.31 16.62 9.83
CA CYS A 498 -43.70 16.23 8.56
C CYS A 498 -43.85 14.73 8.30
N LYS A 499 -43.34 14.27 7.16
CA LYS A 499 -43.30 12.84 6.82
C LYS A 499 -41.85 12.46 6.60
N GLN A 500 -41.37 11.51 7.40
CA GLN A 500 -40.02 10.98 7.32
C GLN A 500 -40.10 9.46 7.34
N LYS A 501 -39.31 8.82 6.48
CA LYS A 501 -39.39 7.37 6.26
C LYS A 501 -39.08 6.55 7.52
N ALA A 502 -38.19 7.05 8.37
CA ALA A 502 -37.82 6.42 9.63
C ALA A 502 -38.96 6.34 10.66
N PHE A 503 -39.98 7.21 10.57
CA PHE A 503 -40.93 7.44 11.67
C PHE A 503 -42.38 7.05 11.36
N ILE A 504 -43.18 6.90 12.42
CA ILE A 504 -44.65 6.71 12.35
C ILE A 504 -45.32 8.00 11.85
N GLU A 505 -46.24 7.88 10.88
CA GLU A 505 -47.02 9.03 10.38
C GLU A 505 -47.85 9.66 11.52
N GLY A 506 -47.67 10.97 11.72
CA GLY A 506 -48.32 11.71 12.80
C GLY A 506 -47.62 11.64 14.16
N ARG A 507 -46.56 10.84 14.32
CA ARG A 507 -45.67 10.82 15.50
C ARG A 507 -44.23 11.17 15.11
N CYS A 508 -44.08 12.20 14.28
CA CYS A 508 -42.80 12.80 13.96
C CYS A 508 -42.91 14.32 13.76
N GLY A 509 -41.79 15.00 13.99
CA GLY A 509 -41.66 16.44 13.84
C GLY A 509 -40.37 16.81 13.11
N CYS A 510 -40.46 17.84 12.27
CA CYS A 510 -39.32 18.47 11.63
C CYS A 510 -39.05 19.80 12.34
N ILE A 511 -37.79 20.05 12.64
CA ILE A 511 -37.32 21.24 13.34
C ILE A 511 -36.76 22.18 12.27
N LYS A 512 -37.29 23.40 12.19
CA LYS A 512 -36.90 24.38 11.18
C LYS A 512 -36.53 25.72 11.79
N TYR A 513 -35.59 26.40 11.14
CA TYR A 513 -35.37 27.83 11.29
C TYR A 513 -35.64 28.48 9.94
N GLU A 514 -36.69 29.29 9.87
CA GLU A 514 -37.24 29.78 8.59
C GLU A 514 -37.50 28.60 7.64
N ASP A 515 -36.91 28.61 6.44
CA ASP A 515 -37.00 27.52 5.45
C ASP A 515 -35.91 26.44 5.61
N THR A 516 -35.00 26.58 6.58
CA THR A 516 -33.88 25.66 6.78
C THR A 516 -34.23 24.56 7.76
N MET A 517 -34.11 23.30 7.33
CA MET A 517 -34.22 22.14 8.22
C MET A 517 -33.00 22.08 9.14
N VAL A 518 -33.22 22.03 10.45
CA VAL A 518 -32.15 21.91 11.46
C VAL A 518 -32.19 20.58 12.22
N GLY A 519 -33.21 19.75 11.98
CA GLY A 519 -33.28 18.39 12.49
C GLY A 519 -34.64 17.75 12.35
N ILE A 520 -34.74 16.50 12.77
CA ILE A 520 -35.95 15.67 12.76
C ILE A 520 -36.02 14.85 14.03
N PHE A 521 -37.22 14.52 14.49
CA PHE A 521 -37.40 13.58 15.60
C PHE A 521 -38.73 12.83 15.50
N GLY A 522 -38.81 11.67 16.12
CA GLY A 522 -40.05 10.92 16.23
C GLY A 522 -39.89 9.49 16.70
N GLU A 523 -41.02 8.77 16.70
CA GLU A 523 -41.06 7.35 17.00
C GLU A 523 -40.80 6.51 15.75
N VAL A 524 -39.89 5.56 15.86
CA VAL A 524 -39.44 4.71 14.75
C VAL A 524 -40.60 3.84 14.26
N HIS A 525 -40.75 3.75 12.94
CA HIS A 525 -41.85 3.00 12.34
C HIS A 525 -41.80 1.49 12.73
N PRO A 526 -42.91 0.87 13.21
CA PRO A 526 -42.91 -0.52 13.68
C PRO A 526 -42.40 -1.55 12.68
N ASN A 527 -42.67 -1.35 11.38
CA ASN A 527 -42.11 -2.20 10.33
C ASN A 527 -40.57 -2.19 10.30
N ILE A 528 -39.93 -1.05 10.57
CA ILE A 528 -38.47 -0.94 10.62
C ILE A 528 -37.94 -1.70 11.83
N LEU A 529 -38.54 -1.49 13.01
CA LEU A 529 -38.19 -2.24 14.22
C LEU A 529 -38.32 -3.76 14.00
N LYS A 530 -39.41 -4.19 13.36
CA LYS A 530 -39.62 -5.61 13.01
C LYS A 530 -38.56 -6.16 12.05
N ILE A 531 -38.19 -5.41 11.01
CA ILE A 531 -37.15 -5.84 10.05
C ILE A 531 -35.79 -5.92 10.74
N LEU A 532 -35.52 -5.01 11.68
CA LEU A 532 -34.29 -4.98 12.46
C LEU A 532 -34.33 -5.90 13.69
N GLU A 533 -35.41 -6.64 13.91
CA GLU A 533 -35.57 -7.53 15.08
C GLU A 533 -35.39 -6.80 16.42
N LEU A 534 -35.90 -5.56 16.51
CA LEU A 534 -36.00 -4.76 17.72
C LEU A 534 -37.36 -5.01 18.40
N GLU A 535 -37.34 -5.56 19.61
CA GLU A 535 -38.56 -5.89 20.37
C GLU A 535 -39.23 -4.68 21.02
N TYR A 536 -38.44 -3.67 21.39
CA TYR A 536 -38.88 -2.49 22.12
C TYR A 536 -39.07 -1.26 21.20
N PRO A 537 -40.04 -0.38 21.51
CA PRO A 537 -40.20 0.87 20.77
C PRO A 537 -38.99 1.80 20.97
N VAL A 538 -38.68 2.57 19.92
CA VAL A 538 -37.56 3.52 19.90
C VAL A 538 -38.06 4.89 19.46
N ALA A 539 -37.66 5.93 20.18
CA ALA A 539 -37.80 7.32 19.76
C ALA A 539 -36.42 7.93 19.56
N ILE A 540 -36.22 8.62 18.44
CA ILE A 540 -34.90 9.11 18.03
C ILE A 540 -35.02 10.51 17.42
N THR A 541 -34.02 11.33 17.70
CA THR A 541 -33.84 12.68 17.18
C THR A 541 -32.52 12.75 16.42
N GLU A 542 -32.49 13.44 15.28
CA GLU A 542 -31.28 13.78 14.56
C GLU A 542 -31.24 15.29 14.28
N LEU A 543 -30.20 15.97 14.76
CA LEU A 543 -29.95 17.41 14.60
C LEU A 543 -28.80 17.67 13.64
N TYR A 544 -28.93 18.74 12.85
CA TYR A 544 -27.98 19.13 11.82
C TYR A 544 -27.06 20.22 12.37
N ILE A 545 -25.88 19.83 12.84
CA ILE A 545 -24.98 20.71 13.59
C ILE A 545 -24.52 21.91 12.75
N ASP A 546 -24.22 21.69 11.47
CA ASP A 546 -23.82 22.76 10.56
C ASP A 546 -24.95 23.80 10.34
N ALA A 547 -26.20 23.34 10.39
CA ALA A 547 -27.36 24.23 10.30
C ALA A 547 -27.55 24.98 11.62
N LEU A 548 -27.47 24.30 12.77
CA LEU A 548 -27.54 24.92 14.10
C LEU A 548 -26.47 26.00 14.29
N ALA A 549 -25.22 25.72 13.88
CA ALA A 549 -24.12 26.66 13.94
C ALA A 549 -24.44 27.96 13.19
N LYS A 550 -24.93 27.86 11.96
CA LYS A 550 -25.34 29.04 11.17
C LYS A 550 -26.43 29.85 11.87
N VAL A 551 -27.42 29.19 12.46
CA VAL A 551 -28.51 29.89 13.19
C VAL A 551 -27.95 30.66 14.39
N ILE A 552 -27.07 30.03 15.18
CA ILE A 552 -26.47 30.65 16.36
C ILE A 552 -25.56 31.83 15.98
N THR A 553 -24.76 31.70 14.92
CA THR A 553 -23.89 32.78 14.44
C THR A 553 -24.70 33.96 13.88
N CYS A 554 -25.76 33.71 13.10
CA CYS A 554 -26.66 34.76 12.60
C CYS A 554 -27.33 35.53 13.75
N LYS A 555 -27.71 34.85 14.84
CA LYS A 555 -28.26 35.48 16.05
C LYS A 555 -27.24 36.42 16.71
N GLN A 556 -25.98 36.00 16.85
CA GLN A 556 -24.93 36.82 17.45
C GLN A 556 -24.59 38.08 16.62
N MET A 557 -24.80 38.06 15.30
CA MET A 557 -24.60 39.23 14.43
C MET A 557 -25.79 40.22 14.42
N SER A 558 -26.95 39.80 14.94
CA SER A 558 -28.20 40.58 14.93
C SER A 558 -28.48 41.32 16.25
N ILE A 559 -27.59 41.13 17.25
CA ILE A 559 -27.57 41.77 18.56
C ILE A 559 -26.36 42.70 18.60
#